data_AF-A0A8T6N925-F1
#
_entry.id   AF-A0A8T6N925-F1
#
_cell.length_a   1.000
_cell.length_b   1.000
_cell.length_c   1.000
_cell.angle_alpha   90.00
_cell.angle_beta   90.00
_cell.angle_gamma   90.00
#
_symmetry.space_group_name_H-M   'P 1'
#
loop_
_entity.id
_entity.type
_entity.pdbx_description
1 polymer ?
#
loop_
_entity_poly.entity_id
_entity_poly.type
_entity_poly.pdbx_seq_one_letter_code
_entity_poly.pdbx_strand_id
1 'polypeptide(L)'
;MPILTEEDRHLVALASSLRAGVRCERSKSKPSGYLIRTEIWFPNGAYHRVRDTAGKVIESKGIPFRRRYTKADEISSILMMIEGMESINRDPKGIETAREFNGRISNPKSYQDVLKAITMLDEFHCSIGQD
;
A
#
# COMPACT_ATOMS: atom_id res chain seq x y z
N MET A 1 20.94 -9.65 24.43
CA MET A 1 20.21 -9.39 23.17
C MET A 1 18.82 -9.96 23.31
N PRO A 2 17.74 -9.19 23.13
CA PRO A 2 16.40 -9.77 23.12
C PRO A 2 16.30 -10.74 21.95
N ILE A 3 15.78 -11.94 22.22
CA ILE A 3 15.51 -12.94 21.19
C ILE A 3 14.27 -12.47 20.44
N LEU A 4 14.40 -12.16 19.15
CA LEU A 4 13.26 -11.81 18.29
C LEU A 4 12.25 -12.96 18.31
N THR A 5 11.00 -12.65 18.64
CA THR A 5 9.90 -13.62 18.63
C THR A 5 9.60 -14.06 17.20
N GLU A 6 8.84 -15.15 17.04
CA GLU A 6 8.38 -15.59 15.72
C GLU A 6 7.50 -14.53 15.04
N GLU A 7 6.68 -13.83 15.84
CA GLU A 7 5.83 -12.73 15.38
C GLU A 7 6.67 -11.55 14.86
N ASP A 8 7.74 -11.16 15.56
CA ASP A 8 8.64 -10.10 15.11
C ASP A 8 9.27 -10.43 13.75
N ARG A 9 9.66 -11.70 13.55
CA ARG A 9 10.23 -12.16 12.27
C ARG A 9 9.21 -12.06 11.15
N HIS A 10 7.96 -12.40 11.42
CA HIS A 10 6.89 -12.27 10.42
C HIS A 10 6.56 -10.81 10.10
N LEU A 11 6.57 -9.92 11.09
CA LEU A 11 6.39 -8.48 10.88
C LEU A 11 7.51 -7.89 10.04
N VAL A 12 8.77 -8.28 10.30
CA VAL A 12 9.92 -7.89 9.47
C VAL A 12 9.78 -8.39 8.03
N ALA A 13 9.31 -9.63 7.83
CA ALA A 13 9.07 -10.18 6.50
C ALA A 13 7.96 -9.42 5.76
N LEU A 14 6.89 -9.04 6.46
CA LEU A 14 5.82 -8.21 5.94
C LEU A 14 6.34 -6.83 5.54
N ALA A 15 6.99 -6.10 6.46
CA ALA A 15 7.50 -4.76 6.25
C ALA A 15 8.52 -4.69 5.10
N SER A 16 9.45 -5.63 5.01
CA SER A 16 10.47 -5.64 3.95
C SER A 16 9.92 -5.92 2.54
N SER A 17 8.80 -6.62 2.46
CA SER A 17 8.27 -7.16 1.20
C SER A 17 7.06 -6.40 0.66
N LEU A 18 6.41 -5.59 1.50
CA LEU A 18 5.27 -4.77 1.10
C LEU A 18 5.70 -3.67 0.12
N ARG A 19 4.86 -3.41 -0.87
CA ARG A 19 4.92 -2.24 -1.74
C ARG A 19 3.60 -1.51 -1.67
N ALA A 20 3.64 -0.21 -1.92
CA ALA A 20 2.46 0.62 -1.74
C ALA A 20 2.52 1.86 -2.62
N GLY A 21 1.37 2.50 -2.82
CA GLY A 21 1.30 3.80 -3.48
C GLY A 21 -0.07 4.02 -4.11
N VAL A 22 -0.13 5.02 -4.99
CA VAL A 22 -1.31 5.30 -5.81
C VAL A 22 -1.08 4.80 -7.23
N ARG A 23 -1.99 3.96 -7.70
CA ARG A 23 -1.95 3.41 -9.06
C ARG A 23 -2.81 4.25 -9.97
N CYS A 24 -2.23 4.70 -11.08
CA CYS A 24 -2.90 5.48 -12.13
C CYS A 24 -2.80 4.74 -13.46
N GLU A 25 -3.91 4.24 -13.99
CA GLU A 25 -3.95 3.52 -15.27
C GLU A 25 -5.17 3.91 -16.11
N ARG A 26 -5.03 3.92 -17.44
CA ARG A 26 -6.18 4.05 -18.34
C ARG A 26 -7.03 2.78 -18.29
N SER A 27 -8.34 2.94 -18.25
CA SER A 27 -9.29 1.83 -18.21
C SER A 27 -10.47 2.08 -19.14
N LYS A 28 -10.69 1.16 -20.08
CA LYS A 28 -11.85 1.18 -20.97
C LYS A 28 -13.15 0.75 -20.28
N SER A 29 -13.07 0.14 -19.10
CA SER A 29 -14.22 -0.39 -18.36
C SER A 29 -14.76 0.57 -17.30
N LYS A 30 -14.10 1.72 -17.08
CA LYS A 30 -14.54 2.74 -16.11
C LYS A 30 -15.18 3.93 -16.83
N PRO A 31 -16.30 4.48 -16.32
CA PRO A 31 -16.93 5.68 -16.89
C PRO A 31 -15.98 6.88 -16.97
N SER A 32 -15.05 7.00 -16.01
CA SER A 32 -14.01 8.04 -15.98
C SER A 32 -12.88 7.83 -16.99
N GLY A 33 -12.79 6.66 -17.64
CA GLY A 33 -11.67 6.29 -18.53
C GLY A 33 -10.37 5.94 -17.80
N TYR A 34 -10.34 6.04 -16.46
CA TYR A 34 -9.15 5.86 -15.64
C TYR A 34 -9.45 5.05 -14.37
N LEU A 35 -8.42 4.36 -13.89
CA LEU A 35 -8.34 3.76 -12.57
C LEU A 35 -7.29 4.53 -11.78
N ILE A 36 -7.72 5.21 -10.73
CA ILE A 36 -6.85 5.94 -9.80
C ILE A 36 -7.23 5.53 -8.38
N ARG A 37 -6.35 4.83 -7.68
CA ARG A 37 -6.63 4.36 -6.31
C ARG A 37 -5.35 4.04 -5.56
N THR A 38 -5.42 4.13 -4.25
CA THR A 38 -4.38 3.59 -3.36
C THR A 38 -4.40 2.07 -3.41
N GLU A 39 -3.23 1.45 -3.50
CA GLU A 39 -3.09 0.01 -3.36
C GLU A 39 -1.79 -0.35 -2.63
N ILE A 40 -1.84 -1.48 -1.92
CA ILE A 40 -0.66 -2.16 -1.41
C ILE A 40 -0.59 -3.53 -2.04
N TRP A 41 0.62 -4.00 -2.34
CA TRP A 41 0.80 -5.27 -3.03
C TRP A 41 2.12 -5.96 -2.67
N PHE A 42 2.14 -7.27 -2.95
CA PHE A 42 3.35 -8.08 -2.91
C PHE A 42 3.85 -8.34 -4.34
N PRO A 43 5.11 -8.00 -4.66
CA PRO A 43 5.73 -8.36 -5.93
C PRO A 43 5.67 -9.88 -6.18
N ASN A 44 5.58 -10.31 -7.45
CA ASN A 44 5.48 -11.74 -7.83
C ASN A 44 6.50 -12.62 -7.09
N GLY A 45 7.77 -12.22 -7.12
CA GLY A 45 8.84 -12.97 -6.47
C GLY A 45 8.80 -12.93 -4.94
N ALA A 46 8.13 -11.97 -4.33
CA ALA A 46 7.98 -11.87 -2.88
C ALA A 46 6.73 -12.61 -2.39
N TYR A 47 5.62 -12.55 -3.14
CA TYR A 47 4.30 -13.07 -2.75
C TYR A 47 4.34 -14.53 -2.28
N HIS A 48 4.98 -15.42 -3.05
CA HIS A 48 5.08 -16.84 -2.68
C HIS A 48 5.97 -17.06 -1.46
N ARG A 49 7.02 -16.25 -1.28
CA ARG A 49 7.96 -16.37 -0.16
C ARG A 49 7.42 -15.82 1.15
N VAL A 50 6.53 -14.83 1.06
CA VAL A 50 5.97 -14.17 2.25
C VAL A 50 4.59 -14.68 2.63
N ARG A 51 4.00 -15.57 1.84
CA ARG A 51 2.69 -16.17 2.17
C ARG A 51 2.71 -16.84 3.54
N ASP A 52 3.74 -17.63 3.83
CA ASP A 52 3.80 -18.41 5.07
C ASP A 52 4.20 -17.56 6.30
N THR A 53 4.69 -16.34 6.07
CA THR A 53 5.16 -15.42 7.12
C THR A 53 4.23 -14.21 7.24
N ALA A 54 4.29 -13.30 6.27
CA ALA A 54 3.42 -12.12 6.19
C ALA A 54 1.94 -12.50 6.11
N GLY A 55 1.59 -13.63 5.47
CA GLY A 55 0.22 -14.12 5.44
C GLY A 55 -0.33 -14.44 6.82
N LYS A 56 0.43 -15.12 7.68
CA LYS A 56 0.00 -15.42 9.06
C LYS A 56 -0.33 -14.16 9.87
N VAL A 57 0.49 -13.12 9.73
CA VAL A 57 0.30 -11.84 10.44
C VAL A 57 -0.91 -11.10 9.93
N ILE A 58 -1.13 -11.08 8.61
CA ILE A 58 -2.30 -10.42 8.03
C ILE A 58 -3.59 -11.18 8.40
N GLU A 59 -3.55 -12.51 8.34
CA GLU A 59 -4.69 -13.38 8.66
C GLU A 59 -5.03 -13.38 10.16
N SER A 60 -4.05 -13.19 11.05
CA SER A 60 -4.32 -13.04 12.50
C SER A 60 -5.15 -11.81 12.85
N LYS A 61 -5.21 -10.83 11.93
CA LYS A 61 -6.05 -9.63 12.03
C LYS A 61 -7.38 -9.78 11.29
N GLY A 62 -7.72 -11.00 10.85
CA GLY A 62 -8.98 -11.30 10.15
C GLY A 62 -9.00 -10.85 8.69
N ILE A 63 -7.85 -10.50 8.12
CA ILE A 63 -7.74 -10.06 6.72
C ILE A 63 -7.24 -11.24 5.87
N PRO A 64 -7.99 -11.70 4.86
CA PRO A 64 -7.53 -12.79 4.00
C PRO A 64 -6.29 -12.40 3.20
N PHE A 65 -5.25 -13.25 3.23
CA PHE A 65 -4.01 -12.97 2.53
C PHE A 65 -4.22 -12.93 1.01
N ARG A 66 -3.93 -11.77 0.41
CA ARG A 66 -4.03 -11.49 -1.02
C ARG A 66 -2.76 -10.83 -1.51
N ARG A 67 -2.53 -10.98 -2.82
CA ARG A 67 -1.42 -10.32 -3.50
C ARG A 67 -1.56 -8.79 -3.50
N ARG A 68 -2.78 -8.28 -3.52
CA ARG A 68 -3.09 -6.85 -3.61
C ARG A 68 -4.30 -6.52 -2.74
N TYR A 69 -4.22 -5.39 -2.05
CA TYR A 69 -5.32 -4.80 -1.28
C TYR A 69 -5.60 -3.41 -1.82
N THR A 70 -6.89 -3.06 -1.83
CA THR A 70 -7.40 -1.80 -2.40
C THR A 70 -8.49 -1.17 -1.54
N LYS A 71 -8.91 -1.86 -0.47
CA LYS A 71 -9.88 -1.32 0.48
C LYS A 71 -9.15 -0.54 1.57
N ALA A 72 -9.68 0.60 1.95
CA ALA A 72 -8.99 1.52 2.83
C ALA A 72 -8.78 0.97 4.26
N ASP A 73 -9.76 0.24 4.78
CA ASP A 73 -9.71 -0.44 6.08
C ASP A 73 -8.62 -1.52 6.13
N GLU A 74 -8.54 -2.35 5.09
CA GLU A 74 -7.52 -3.39 4.94
C GLU A 74 -6.12 -2.76 4.83
N ILE A 75 -5.98 -1.71 4.02
CA ILE A 75 -4.72 -0.98 3.84
C ILE A 75 -4.26 -0.35 5.16
N SER A 76 -5.14 0.38 5.85
CA SER A 76 -4.81 1.01 7.14
C SER A 76 -4.35 -0.03 8.15
N SER A 77 -5.06 -1.14 8.26
CA SER A 77 -4.72 -2.21 9.20
C SER A 77 -3.34 -2.79 8.90
N ILE A 78 -3.02 -3.05 7.62
CA ILE A 78 -1.72 -3.62 7.23
C ILE A 78 -0.58 -2.60 7.43
N LEU A 79 -0.81 -1.32 7.15
CA LEU A 79 0.20 -0.27 7.37
C LEU A 79 0.47 -0.02 8.87
N MET A 80 -0.55 -0.14 9.72
CA MET A 80 -0.38 -0.07 11.18
C MET A 80 0.45 -1.23 11.73
N MET A 81 0.36 -2.43 11.15
CA MET A 81 1.17 -3.57 11.59
C MET A 81 2.67 -3.33 11.44
N ILE A 82 3.08 -2.52 10.46
CA ILE A 82 4.49 -2.25 10.15
C ILE A 82 4.94 -0.85 10.59
N GLU A 83 4.13 -0.17 11.40
CA GLU A 83 4.47 1.13 11.96
C GLU A 83 5.71 1.03 12.85
N GLY A 84 6.70 1.90 12.62
CA GLY A 84 8.00 1.84 13.28
C GLY A 84 9.00 0.92 12.57
N MET A 85 8.62 0.26 11.48
CA MET A 85 9.48 -0.60 10.64
C MET A 85 9.71 -0.01 9.24
N GLU A 86 9.49 1.29 9.04
CA GLU A 86 9.60 1.95 7.74
C GLU A 86 11.03 1.86 7.16
N SER A 87 12.05 1.91 8.02
CA SER A 87 13.47 1.91 7.63
C SER A 87 13.94 0.61 6.97
N ILE A 88 13.22 -0.50 7.19
CA ILE A 88 13.52 -1.81 6.58
C ILE A 88 12.71 -2.07 5.31
N ASN A 89 11.76 -1.19 4.98
CA ASN A 89 10.97 -1.31 3.76
C ASN A 89 11.84 -0.93 2.56
N ARG A 90 11.69 -1.67 1.46
CA ARG A 90 12.39 -1.42 0.19
C ARG A 90 11.68 -0.38 -0.70
N ASP A 91 10.55 0.15 -0.24
CA ASP A 91 9.72 1.15 -0.91
C ASP A 91 9.09 2.12 0.11
N PRO A 92 9.92 2.86 0.86
CA PRO A 92 9.44 3.77 1.90
C PRO A 92 8.56 4.89 1.34
N LYS A 93 8.92 5.44 0.16
CA LYS A 93 8.13 6.48 -0.53
C LYS A 93 6.74 5.96 -0.92
N GLY A 94 6.64 4.72 -1.40
CA GLY A 94 5.38 4.10 -1.72
C GLY A 94 4.47 3.92 -0.51
N ILE A 95 5.05 3.53 0.63
CA ILE A 95 4.33 3.43 1.92
C ILE A 95 3.82 4.79 2.36
N GLU A 96 4.65 5.82 2.32
CA GLU A 96 4.28 7.20 2.68
C GLU A 96 3.14 7.71 1.79
N THR A 97 3.27 7.52 0.48
CA THR A 97 2.25 7.87 -0.51
C THR A 97 0.93 7.17 -0.20
N ALA A 98 0.97 5.87 0.14
CA ALA A 98 -0.23 5.14 0.50
C ALA A 98 -0.82 5.62 1.83
N ARG A 99 -0.01 5.91 2.85
CA ARG A 99 -0.50 6.48 4.12
C ARG A 99 -1.22 7.81 3.89
N GLU A 100 -0.63 8.69 3.07
CA GLU A 100 -1.19 10.01 2.78
C GLU A 100 -2.53 9.92 2.04
N PHE A 101 -2.62 9.05 1.03
CA PHE A 101 -3.78 9.02 0.13
C PHE A 101 -4.81 7.93 0.44
N ASN A 102 -4.56 7.02 1.37
CA ASN A 102 -5.51 5.97 1.72
C ASN A 102 -6.83 6.57 2.23
N GLY A 103 -7.94 6.16 1.63
CA GLY A 103 -9.28 6.70 1.94
C GLY A 103 -9.57 8.10 1.36
N ARG A 104 -8.55 8.86 0.93
CA ARG A 104 -8.72 10.17 0.27
C ARG A 104 -8.84 10.04 -1.24
N ILE A 105 -8.01 9.20 -1.85
CA ILE A 105 -8.12 8.87 -3.27
C ILE A 105 -8.90 7.56 -3.41
N SER A 106 -10.09 7.68 -3.97
CA SER A 106 -10.92 6.55 -4.37
C SER A 106 -11.04 6.50 -5.89
N ASN A 107 -11.44 5.35 -6.43
CA ASN A 107 -11.54 5.18 -7.87
C ASN A 107 -12.48 6.22 -8.49
N PRO A 108 -12.00 7.05 -9.44
CA PRO A 108 -12.75 8.18 -9.96
C PRO A 108 -13.98 7.70 -10.72
N LYS A 109 -15.11 8.40 -10.54
CA LYS A 109 -16.39 8.12 -11.21
C LYS A 109 -16.63 9.06 -12.38
N SER A 110 -15.97 10.21 -12.39
CA SER A 110 -16.05 11.25 -13.42
C SER A 110 -14.67 11.74 -13.86
N TYR A 111 -14.62 12.49 -14.96
CA TYR A 111 -13.40 13.19 -15.39
C TYR A 111 -12.94 14.23 -14.36
N GLN A 112 -13.87 14.90 -13.67
CA GLN A 112 -13.52 15.86 -12.61
C GLN A 112 -12.83 15.17 -11.42
N ASP A 113 -13.28 13.96 -11.06
CA ASP A 113 -12.60 13.16 -10.02
C ASP A 113 -11.18 12.78 -10.44
N VAL A 114 -10.97 12.52 -11.73
CA VAL A 114 -9.62 12.23 -12.29
C VAL A 114 -8.72 13.45 -12.13
N LEU A 115 -9.18 14.63 -12.56
CA LEU A 115 -8.40 15.87 -12.43
C LEU A 115 -8.06 16.14 -10.96
N LYS A 116 -9.04 16.04 -10.06
CA LYS A 116 -8.83 16.24 -8.63
C LYS A 116 -7.77 15.28 -8.08
N ALA A 117 -7.85 14.00 -8.42
CA ALA A 117 -6.89 13.01 -7.93
C ALA A 117 -5.47 13.26 -8.48
N ILE A 118 -5.34 13.68 -9.74
CA ILE A 118 -4.04 14.02 -10.35
C ILE A 118 -3.45 15.27 -9.67
N THR A 119 -4.25 16.33 -9.49
CA THR A 119 -3.79 17.55 -8.81
C THR A 119 -3.28 17.26 -7.40
N MET A 120 -3.99 16.43 -6.63
CA MET A 120 -3.54 16.02 -5.29
C MET A 120 -2.20 15.28 -5.32
N LEU A 121 -1.97 14.43 -6.32
CA LEU A 121 -0.71 13.69 -6.48
C LEU A 121 0.44 14.62 -6.89
N ASP A 122 0.18 15.56 -7.80
CA ASP A 122 1.17 16.53 -8.27
C ASP A 122 1.60 17.46 -7.12
N GLU A 123 0.66 17.97 -6.33
CA GLU A 123 0.94 18.79 -5.14
C GLU A 123 1.84 18.06 -4.13
N PHE A 124 1.56 16.77 -3.88
CA PHE A 124 2.35 15.95 -2.97
C PHE A 124 3.76 15.67 -3.49
N HIS A 125 3.91 15.35 -4.78
CA HIS A 125 5.23 15.18 -5.38
C HIS A 125 6.04 16.48 -5.40
N CYS A 126 5.40 17.64 -5.59
CA CYS A 126 6.06 18.94 -5.46
C CYS A 126 6.52 19.21 -4.02
N SER A 127 5.77 18.76 -3.00
CA SER A 127 6.20 18.92 -1.60
C SER A 127 7.36 18.00 -1.19
N ILE A 128 7.51 16.83 -1.83
CA ILE A 128 8.57 15.85 -1.51
C ILE A 128 9.84 16.07 -2.35
N GLY A 129 9.73 16.76 -3.47
CA GLY A 129 10.86 17.05 -4.38
C GLY A 129 11.73 18.26 -4.00
N GLN A 130 11.55 18.84 -2.81
CA GLN A 130 12.30 20.03 -2.35
C GLN A 130 13.41 19.74 -1.33
N ASP A 131 13.72 18.47 -1.04
CA ASP A 131 14.84 18.06 -0.18
C ASP A 131 15.99 17.38 -0.95
#